data_AF-A0A2P6MK64-F1
#
_entry.id   AF-A0A2P6MK64-F1
#
_cell.length_a   1.000
_cell.length_b   1.000
_cell.length_c   1.000
_cell.angle_alpha   90.00
_cell.angle_beta   90.00
_cell.angle_gamma   90.00
#
_symmetry.space_group_name_H-M   'P 1'
#
loop_
_entity.id
_entity.type
_entity.pdbx_description
1 polymer ?
#
loop_
_entity_poly.entity_id
_entity_poly.type
_entity_poly.pdbx_seq_one_letter_code
_entity_poly.pdbx_strand_id
1 'polypeptide(L)' 'MMNYLDVLHHLRDSQAVIYTGNAEADCDLILDELKEQKEIGMIDAEFYQQAFRAVMVRRAEIKKKST' A
#
# COMPACT_ATOMS: atom_id res chain seq x y z
N MET A 1 -11.41 -5.75 -8.18
CA MET A 1 -11.09 -4.51 -7.45
C MET A 1 -10.11 -4.91 -6.36
N MET A 2 -8.89 -4.39 -6.43
CA MET A 2 -7.84 -4.66 -5.44
C MET A 2 -8.21 -4.08 -4.08
N ASN A 3 -7.97 -4.84 -3.01
CA ASN A 3 -8.13 -4.41 -1.63
C ASN A 3 -6.76 -4.35 -0.90
N TYR A 4 -6.73 -3.86 0.33
CA TYR A 4 -5.48 -3.66 1.08
C TYR A 4 -4.72 -4.98 1.35
N LEU A 5 -5.42 -6.09 1.56
CA LEU A 5 -4.79 -7.39 1.76
C LEU A 5 -4.08 -7.87 0.49
N ASP A 6 -4.64 -7.61 -0.69
CA ASP A 6 -4.00 -7.92 -1.97
C ASP A 6 -2.68 -7.15 -2.13
N VAL A 7 -2.63 -5.89 -1.71
CA VAL A 7 -1.40 -5.09 -1.69
C VAL A 7 -0.36 -5.71 -0.76
N LEU A 8 -0.75 -6.13 0.45
CA LEU A 8 0.18 -6.79 1.38
C LEU A 8 0.70 -8.13 0.85
N HIS A 9 -0.11 -8.88 0.11
CA HIS A 9 0.34 -10.10 -0.55
C HIS A 9 1.39 -9.80 -1.61
N HIS A 10 1.12 -8.82 -2.49
CA HIS A 10 2.09 -8.37 -3.49
C HIS A 10 3.42 -7.92 -2.86
N LEU A 11 3.36 -7.10 -1.81
CA LEU A 11 4.57 -6.63 -1.13
C LEU A 11 5.34 -7.79 -0.49
N ARG A 12 4.64 -8.76 0.10
CA ARG A 12 5.28 -9.97 0.64
C ARG A 12 5.99 -10.76 -0.46
N ASP A 13 5.34 -10.93 -1.61
CA ASP A 13 5.89 -11.66 -2.74
C ASP A 13 7.10 -10.92 -3.35
N SER A 14 7.14 -9.59 -3.26
CA SER A 14 8.29 -8.74 -3.59
C SER A 14 9.34 -8.64 -2.46
N GLN A 15 9.20 -9.43 -1.39
CA GLN A 15 10.06 -9.41 -0.19
C GLN A 15 10.08 -8.08 0.58
N ALA A 16 9.11 -7.20 0.33
CA ALA A 16 8.88 -5.97 1.07
C ALA A 16 7.91 -6.23 2.24
N VAL A 17 8.40 -6.16 3.47
CA VAL A 17 7.57 -6.24 4.69
C VAL A 17 7.63 -4.92 5.43
N ILE A 18 6.49 -4.25 5.51
CA ILE A 18 6.35 -2.94 6.15
C ILE A 18 5.54 -3.09 7.43
N TYR A 19 6.16 -2.79 8.57
CA TYR A 19 5.52 -2.77 9.87
C TYR A 19 6.30 -1.90 10.86
N THR A 20 5.72 -0.78 11.24
CA THR A 20 6.28 0.21 12.17
C THR A 20 5.59 0.21 13.53
N GLY A 21 4.50 -0.57 13.67
CA GLY A 21 3.60 -0.49 14.83
C GLY A 21 2.63 0.70 14.77
N ASN A 22 2.73 1.55 13.74
CA ASN A 22 1.78 2.64 13.47
C ASN A 22 1.12 2.41 12.11
N ALA A 23 -0.18 2.11 12.12
CA ALA A 23 -0.90 1.75 10.91
C ALA A 23 -1.00 2.89 9.87
N GLU A 24 -0.96 4.16 10.29
CA GLU A 24 -0.93 5.28 9.34
C GLU A 24 0.46 5.43 8.71
N ALA A 25 1.52 5.33 9.52
CA ALA A 25 2.90 5.35 9.01
C ALA A 25 3.18 4.16 8.08
N ASP A 26 2.63 2.98 8.39
CA ASP A 26 2.71 1.81 7.50
C ASP A 26 2.06 2.10 6.14
N CYS A 27 0.92 2.80 6.12
CA CYS A 27 0.30 3.20 4.86
C CYS A 27 1.19 4.15 4.06
N ASP A 28 1.85 5.11 4.72
CA ASP A 28 2.75 6.05 4.05
C ASP A 28 3.95 5.31 3.43
N LEU A 29 4.59 4.41 4.17
CA LEU A 29 5.70 3.59 3.66
C LEU A 29 5.28 2.66 2.53
N ILE A 30 4.07 2.09 2.59
CA ILE A 30 3.52 1.27 1.51
C ILE A 30 3.33 2.09 0.23
N LEU A 31 2.87 3.34 0.34
CA LEU A 31 2.70 4.22 -0.81
C LEU A 31 4.03 4.55 -1.47
N ASP A 32 5.07 4.79 -0.68
CA ASP A 32 6.43 5.05 -1.18
C ASP A 32 6.98 3.82 -1.90
N GLU A 33 6.88 2.62 -1.31
CA GLU A 33 7.30 1.36 -1.93
C GLU A 33 6.58 1.09 -3.26
N LEU A 34 5.25 1.29 -3.32
CA LEU A 34 4.49 1.15 -4.57
C LEU A 34 4.96 2.13 -5.64
N LYS A 35 5.35 3.35 -5.25
CA LYS A 35 5.86 4.34 -6.18
C LYS A 35 7.22 3.90 -6.72
N GLU A 36 8.12 3.43 -5.87
CA GLU A 36 9.43 2.91 -6.28
C GLU A 36 9.28 1.72 -7.23
N GLN A 37 8.43 0.75 -6.91
CA GLN A 37 8.16 -0.40 -7.77
C GLN A 37 7.63 0.01 -9.14
N LYS A 38 6.81 1.05 -9.23
CA LYS A 38 6.36 1.61 -10.50
C LYS A 38 7.51 2.26 -11.27
N GLU A 39 8.34 3.06 -10.59
CA GLU A 39 9.47 3.78 -11.20
C GLU A 39 10.52 2.84 -11.80
N ILE A 40 10.75 1.68 -11.17
CA ILE A 40 11.66 0.64 -11.69
C ILE A 40 10.99 -0.33 -12.67
N GLY A 41 9.69 -0.15 -12.96
CA GLY A 41 8.93 -1.00 -13.89
C GLY A 41 8.57 -2.39 -13.35
N MET A 42 8.61 -2.59 -12.03
CA MET A 42 8.17 -3.83 -11.38
C MET A 42 6.65 -4.00 -11.40
N ILE A 43 5.92 -2.88 -11.35
CA ILE A 43 4.46 -2.84 -11.52
C ILE A 43 4.08 -1.81 -12.59
N ASP A 44 2.97 -2.04 -13.28
CA ASP A 44 2.46 -1.09 -14.28
C ASP A 44 1.62 0.03 -13.66
N ALA A 45 1.21 0.99 -14.50
CA ALA A 45 0.42 2.13 -14.07
C ALA A 45 -0.99 1.75 -13.57
N GLU A 46 -1.60 0.70 -14.12
CA GLU A 46 -2.92 0.24 -13.72
C GLU A 46 -2.88 -0.40 -12.33
N PHE A 47 -1.92 -1.31 -12.12
CA PHE A 47 -1.65 -1.93 -10.83
C PHE A 47 -1.38 -0.86 -9.77
N TYR A 48 -0.49 0.10 -10.06
CA TYR A 48 -0.17 1.19 -9.15
C TYR A 48 -1.43 1.97 -8.75
N GLN A 49 -2.29 2.34 -9.69
CA GLN A 49 -3.52 3.07 -9.38
C GLN A 49 -4.48 2.27 -8.48
N GLN A 50 -4.62 0.96 -8.74
CA GLN A 50 -5.47 0.09 -7.92
C GLN A 50 -4.91 -0.08 -6.50
N ALA A 51 -3.61 -0.33 -6.39
CA ALA A 51 -2.92 -0.48 -5.11
C ALA A 51 -2.96 0.81 -4.28
N PHE A 52 -2.65 1.96 -4.91
CA PHE A 52 -2.72 3.28 -4.28
C PHE A 52 -4.11 3.53 -3.69
N ARG A 53 -5.17 3.26 -4.46
CA ARG A 53 -6.55 3.44 -3.98
C ARG A 53 -6.85 2.52 -2.80
N ALA A 54 -6.43 1.26 -2.83
CA ALA A 54 -6.64 0.31 -1.74
C ALA A 54 -5.98 0.78 -0.44
N VAL A 55 -4.77 1.31 -0.51
CA VAL A 55 -4.03 1.86 0.64
C VAL A 55 -4.69 3.13 1.17
N MET A 56 -5.15 4.02 0.29
CA MET A 56 -5.86 5.24 0.70
C MET A 56 -7.20 4.95 1.40
N VAL A 57 -7.94 3.93 0.94
CA VAL A 57 -9.14 3.45 1.64
C VAL A 57 -8.78 2.98 3.05
N ARG A 58 -7.73 2.16 3.18
CA ARG A 58 -7.27 1.69 4.49
C ARG A 58 -6.89 2.84 5.42
N ARG A 59 -6.15 3.83 4.92
CA ARG A 59 -5.77 5.03 5.69
C ARG A 59 -6.99 5.80 6.18
N ALA A 60 -8.02 5.95 5.35
CA ALA A 60 -9.26 6.63 5.73
C ALA A 60 -10.03 5.87 6.83
N GLU A 61 -10.04 4.53 6.79
CA GLU A 61 -10.63 3.70 7.84
C GLU A 61 -9.92 3.86 9.19
N ILE A 62 -8.59 3.96 9.18
CA ILE A 62 -7.79 4.19 10.39
C ILE A 62 -8.18 5.53 11.02
N LYS A 63 -8.24 6.60 10.23
CA LYS A 63 -8.62 7.94 10.71
C LYS A 63 -10.02 8.00 11.31
N LYS A 64 -10.99 7.29 10.72
CA LYS A 64 -12.36 7.20 11.26
C LYS A 64 -12.44 6.51 12.61
N LYS A 65 -11.54 5.58 12.93
CA LYS A 65 -11.51 4.87 14.22
C LYS A 65 -10.80 5.66 15.33
N SER A 66 -9.99 6.64 14.94
CA SER A 66 -9.27 7.50 15.88
C SER A 66 -10.07 8.75 16.29
N THR A 67 -11.26 8.96 15.72
CA THR A 67 -12.21 10.02 16.09
C THR A 67 -13.33 9.44 16.92
#